data_AF-R9AS05-F1
#
_entry.id   AF-R9AS05-F1
#
_cell.length_a   1.000
_cell.length_b   1.000
_cell.length_c   1.000
_cell.angle_alpha   90.00
_cell.angle_beta   90.00
_cell.angle_gamma   90.00
#
_symmetry.space_group_name_H-M   'P 1'
#
loop_
_entity.id
_entity.type
_entity.pdbx_description
1 polymer ?
#
loop_
_entity_poly.entity_id
_entity_poly.type
_entity_poly.pdbx_seq_one_letter_code
_entity_poly.pdbx_strand_id
1 'polypeptide(L)' 'MGTETSPQNRPRSKKITGGRVRFNVYLPKEEADAINELANQTQQSQSSIITKFYLLGKNINQEG' A
#
# COMPACT_ATOMS: atom_id res chain seq x y z
N MET A 1 39.81 11.72 9.85
CA MET A 1 38.56 11.01 9.47
C MET A 1 37.58 12.05 8.95
N GLY A 2 37.51 12.26 7.63
CA GLY A 2 36.65 13.28 7.01
C GLY A 2 35.28 12.69 6.66
N THR A 3 34.21 13.38 7.05
CA THR A 3 32.81 12.97 6.80
C THR A 3 32.28 13.41 5.42
N GLU A 4 33.17 13.84 4.54
CA GLU A 4 32.84 14.57 3.30
C GLU A 4 32.16 13.71 2.23
N THR A 5 32.28 12.38 2.34
CA THR A 5 31.63 11.42 1.43
C THR A 5 30.37 10.79 2.03
N SER A 6 30.02 11.15 3.27
CA SER A 6 28.84 10.58 3.92
C SER A 6 27.58 11.22 3.34
N PRO A 7 26.57 10.44 2.89
CA PRO A 7 25.33 11.00 2.36
C PRO A 7 24.77 12.01 3.36
N GLN A 8 24.54 13.25 2.90
CA GLN A 8 23.94 14.31 3.70
C GLN A 8 22.71 13.74 4.39
N ASN A 9 22.73 13.69 5.72
CA ASN A 9 21.75 13.10 6.63
C ASN A 9 20.31 13.28 6.09
N ARG A 10 19.83 12.33 5.27
CA ARG A 10 18.46 12.39 4.76
C ARG A 10 17.58 12.14 5.97
N PRO A 11 16.74 13.10 6.37
CA PRO A 11 15.88 12.92 7.53
C PRO A 11 15.02 11.68 7.27
N ARG A 12 15.09 10.71 8.20
CA ARG A 12 14.21 9.54 8.16
C ARG A 12 12.78 10.04 8.07
N SER A 13 11.96 9.43 7.20
CA SER A 13 10.55 9.79 7.08
C SER A 13 9.90 9.76 8.46
N LYS A 14 9.17 10.83 8.81
CA LYS A 14 8.51 10.95 10.11
C LYS A 14 7.53 9.79 10.25
N LYS A 15 7.57 9.11 11.40
CA LYS A 15 6.64 8.04 11.72
C LYS A 15 5.24 8.65 11.83
N ILE A 16 4.39 8.37 10.85
CA ILE A 16 2.97 8.76 10.90
C ILE A 16 2.31 8.12 12.13
N THR A 17 1.61 8.96 12.90
CA THR A 17 0.79 8.55 14.04
C THR A 17 -0.43 7.77 13.54
N GLY A 18 -0.77 6.65 14.20
CA GLY A 18 -1.80 5.72 13.73
C GLY A 18 -1.23 4.68 12.77
N GLY A 19 -0.41 3.76 13.30
CA GLY A 19 0.32 2.76 12.52
C GLY A 19 -0.55 1.89 11.60
N ARG A 20 0.10 1.04 10.80
CA ARG A 20 -0.58 0.11 9.90
C ARG A 20 -1.49 -0.84 10.69
N VAL A 21 -2.80 -0.70 10.51
CA VAL A 21 -3.79 -1.64 11.06
C VAL A 21 -3.83 -2.86 10.15
N ARG A 22 -3.61 -4.05 10.72
CA ARG A 22 -3.78 -5.32 10.01
C ARG A 22 -5.26 -5.67 9.98
N PHE A 23 -5.76 -6.10 8.84
CA PHE A 23 -7.13 -6.60 8.69
C PHE A 23 -7.13 -7.81 7.76
N ASN A 24 -8.05 -8.73 8.00
CA ASN A 24 -8.29 -9.88 7.13
C ASN A 24 -9.43 -9.54 6.19
N VAL A 25 -9.28 -9.86 4.91
CA VAL A 25 -10.34 -9.70 3.90
C VAL A 25 -10.74 -11.09 3.45
N TYR A 26 -12.03 -11.37 3.50
CA TYR A 26 -12.60 -12.61 3.01
C TYR A 26 -13.18 -12.32 1.63
N LEU A 27 -12.62 -12.98 0.62
CA LEU A 27 -13.03 -12.86 -0.77
C LEU A 27 -13.39 -14.24 -1.31
N PRO A 28 -14.33 -14.32 -2.27
CA PRO A 28 -14.51 -15.50 -3.09
C PRO A 28 -13.21 -15.87 -3.81
N LYS A 29 -13.04 -17.16 -4.11
CA LYS A 29 -11.83 -17.66 -4.77
C LYS A 29 -11.55 -16.95 -6.10
N GLU A 30 -12.60 -16.75 -6.90
CA GLU A 30 -12.51 -16.10 -8.20
C GLU A 30 -11.93 -14.68 -8.10
N GLU A 31 -12.37 -13.89 -7.12
CA GLU A 31 -11.88 -12.53 -6.90
C GLU A 31 -10.44 -12.51 -6.35
N ALA A 32 -10.10 -13.46 -5.47
CA ALA A 32 -8.75 -13.60 -4.95
C ALA A 32 -7.75 -13.95 -6.06
N ASP A 33 -8.13 -14.84 -6.98
CA ASP A 33 -7.31 -15.23 -8.13
C ASP A 33 -7.11 -14.05 -9.10
N ALA A 34 -8.16 -13.27 -9.37
CA ALA A 34 -8.04 -12.05 -10.18
C ALA A 34 -7.06 -11.02 -9.58
N ILE A 35 -7.07 -10.83 -8.26
CA ILE A 35 -6.12 -9.94 -7.58
C ILE A 35 -4.69 -10.47 -7.70
N ASN A 36 -4.50 -11.79 -7.65
CA ASN A 36 -3.18 -12.42 -7.82
C ASN A 36 -2.61 -12.19 -9.22
N GLU A 37 -3.42 -12.35 -10.25
CA GLU A 37 -3.01 -12.08 -11.63
C GLU A 37 -2.61 -10.61 -11.81
N LEU A 38 -3.41 -9.69 -11.25
CA LEU A 38 -3.17 -8.25 -11.32
C LEU A 38 -1.90 -7.84 -10.56
N ALA A 39 -1.63 -8.49 -9.42
CA ALA A 39 -0.39 -8.34 -8.66
C ALA A 39 0.84 -8.74 -9.47
N ASN A 40 0.77 -9.86 -10.17
CA ASN A 40 1.84 -10.35 -11.04
C ASN A 40 2.09 -9.41 -12.22
N GLN A 41 1.03 -8.90 -12.86
CA GLN A 41 1.14 -7.97 -13.99
C GLN A 41 1.72 -6.61 -13.58
N THR A 42 1.27 -6.07 -12.44
CA THR A 42 1.62 -4.71 -12.00
C THR A 42 2.88 -4.67 -11.12
N GLN A 43 3.46 -5.83 -10.79
CA GLN A 43 4.58 -5.98 -9.84
C GLN A 43 4.31 -5.29 -8.49
N GLN A 44 3.06 -5.35 -8.04
CA GLN A 44 2.60 -4.74 -6.79
C GLN A 44 2.16 -5.83 -5.81
N SER A 45 2.23 -5.54 -4.52
CA SER A 45 1.68 -6.46 -3.52
C SER A 45 0.15 -6.49 -3.59
N GLN A 46 -0.44 -7.66 -3.34
CA GLN A 46 -1.89 -7.84 -3.20
C GLN A 46 -2.48 -6.80 -2.23
N SER A 47 -1.83 -6.57 -1.10
CA SER A 47 -2.26 -5.58 -0.09
C SER A 47 -2.31 -4.14 -0.62
N SER A 48 -1.39 -3.76 -1.50
CA SER A 48 -1.38 -2.44 -2.13
C SER A 48 -2.54 -2.29 -3.10
N ILE A 49 -2.81 -3.33 -3.89
CA ILE A 49 -3.94 -3.39 -4.82
C ILE A 49 -5.27 -3.31 -4.08
N ILE A 50 -5.46 -4.11 -3.03
CA ILE A 50 -6.67 -4.08 -2.18
C ILE A 50 -6.88 -2.68 -1.58
N THR A 51 -5.81 -2.04 -1.11
CA THR A 51 -5.88 -0.69 -0.54
C THR A 51 -6.33 0.34 -1.58
N LYS A 52 -5.87 0.23 -2.83
CA LYS A 52 -6.31 1.09 -3.93
C LYS A 52 -7.79 0.92 -4.21
N PHE A 53 -8.27 -0.32 -4.33
CA PHE A 53 -9.70 -0.58 -4.55
C PHE A 53 -10.56 -0.06 -3.41
N TYR A 54 -10.14 -0.25 -2.15
CA TYR A 54 -10.84 0.30 -0.99
C TYR A 54 -10.91 1.84 -1.01
N LEU A 55 -9.80 2.51 -1.32
CA LEU A 55 -9.75 3.98 -1.40
C LEU A 55 -10.62 4.51 -2.55
N LEU A 56 -10.54 3.89 -3.73
CA LEU A 56 -11.39 4.24 -4.88
C LEU A 56 -12.87 4.09 -4.52
N GLY A 57 -13.26 2.95 -3.95
CA GLY A 57 -14.63 2.71 -3.51
C GLY A 57 -15.11 3.69 -2.44
N LYS A 58 -14.24 4.09 -1.50
CA LYS A 58 -14.57 5.07 -0.47
C LYS A 58 -14.85 6.45 -1.06
N ASN A 59 -14.03 6.91 -2.00
CA ASN A 59 -14.18 8.24 -2.60
C ASN A 59 -15.46 8.37 -3.42
N ILE A 60 -15.89 7.29 -4.10
CA ILE A 60 -17.14 7.26 -4.88
C ILE A 60 -18.38 7.45 -3.98
N ASN A 61 -18.32 6.97 -2.74
CA ASN A 61 -19.43 7.05 -1.79
C ASN A 61 -19.47 8.36 -0.97
N GLN A 62 -18.53 9.30 -1.18
CA GLN A 62 -18.50 10.58 -0.46
C GLN A 62 -19.03 11.77 -1.28
N GLU A 63 -19.41 11.58 -2.55
CA GLU A 63 -20.07 12.59 -3.38
C GLU A 63 -21.60 12.50 -3.33
N GLY A 64 -22.16 12.27 -2.13
CA GLY A 64 -23.60 12.25 -1.86
C GLY A 64 -24.01 13.36 -0.89
#